data_AF-A0A349FFZ6-F1
#
_entry.id   AF-A0A349FFZ6-F1
#
_cell.length_a   1.000
_cell.length_b   1.000
_cell.length_c   1.000
_cell.angle_alpha   90.00
_cell.angle_beta   90.00
_cell.angle_gamma   90.00
#
_symmetry.space_group_name_H-M   'P 1'
#
loop_
_entity.id
_entity.type
_entity.pdbx_description
1 polymer ?
#
loop_
_entity_poly.entity_id
_entity_poly.type
_entity_poly.pdbx_seq_one_letter_code
_entity_poly.pdbx_strand_id
1 'polypeptide(L)'
;MRPFILWGRLFGFQPNDWSEQQRCQIEILLYFTMLSFMTGLYSLTKWYSASHLPLISTSLYCVFAEITAAIMIGRFKQSSLATNIGFSGMAIHALNLIFQSGGVLESTQSFWIAVLLVAFFLTAKKTLAWLWSLAVITISCAMLYIQLTGSTIPTLYLSASEQLIDAWSGLIVPLVIIVVAQSYSAKRQQKYQHTSLLAQQQLEQTIHSAQQGELRLSKVLRQATTNADQLTAVTQTLDLQSAQLRSEVAVLNHSCDSQTVATEQLSQQLEQMTIEIHNSDQSVLQLKKQSDAITQQASDSVRSLCASTQAIDKIQMANQKIIVVADLITNIAEQTNLLALNAA
;
A
#
# COMPACT_ATOMS: atom_id res chain seq x y z
N MET A 1 -14.64 -46.00 17.19
CA MET A 1 -14.04 -44.75 17.72
C MET A 1 -13.91 -44.70 19.25
N ARG A 2 -14.85 -45.22 20.04
CA ARG A 2 -14.73 -45.26 21.52
C ARG A 2 -13.54 -46.08 22.09
N PRO A 3 -13.15 -47.26 21.57
CA PRO A 3 -12.07 -48.05 22.17
C PRO A 3 -10.68 -47.44 21.98
N PHE A 4 -10.40 -46.84 20.82
CA PHE A 4 -9.14 -46.14 20.56
C PHE A 4 -8.94 -44.93 21.48
N ILE A 5 -9.99 -44.13 21.69
CA ILE A 5 -9.93 -42.97 22.59
C ILE A 5 -9.71 -43.43 24.04
N LEU A 6 -10.35 -44.53 24.45
CA LEU A 6 -10.14 -45.12 25.77
C LEU A 6 -8.70 -45.60 25.94
N TRP A 7 -8.16 -46.35 24.97
CA TRP A 7 -6.77 -46.83 24.96
C TRP A 7 -5.76 -45.69 25.09
N GLY A 8 -5.92 -44.64 24.28
CA GLY A 8 -5.05 -43.47 24.37
C GLY A 8 -5.14 -42.76 25.71
N ARG A 9 -6.35 -42.53 26.22
CA ARG A 9 -6.53 -41.88 27.54
C ARG A 9 -5.97 -42.71 28.69
N LEU A 10 -6.14 -44.03 28.65
CA LEU A 10 -5.66 -44.95 29.68
C LEU A 10 -4.13 -44.84 29.85
N PHE A 11 -3.41 -44.64 28.76
CA PHE A 11 -1.95 -44.48 28.77
C PHE A 11 -1.47 -43.03 28.75
N GLY A 12 -2.37 -42.05 28.91
CA GLY A 12 -2.02 -40.64 29.04
C GLY A 12 -1.72 -39.90 27.74
N PHE A 13 -2.13 -40.43 26.59
CA PHE A 13 -1.99 -39.74 25.30
C PHE A 13 -2.87 -38.48 25.25
N GLN A 14 -2.25 -37.31 25.01
CA GLN A 14 -2.94 -36.06 24.75
C GLN A 14 -2.60 -35.55 23.34
N PRO A 15 -3.60 -35.25 22.49
CA PRO A 15 -3.34 -34.84 21.11
C PRO A 15 -2.59 -33.51 20.95
N ASN A 16 -2.70 -32.61 21.94
CA ASN A 16 -2.07 -31.29 21.91
C ASN A 16 -0.57 -31.32 22.22
N ASP A 17 -0.04 -32.43 22.72
CA ASP A 17 1.37 -32.58 23.05
C ASP A 17 2.27 -32.77 21.82
N TRP A 18 1.68 -32.90 20.63
CA TRP A 18 2.36 -33.30 19.40
C TRP A 18 2.08 -32.33 18.27
N SER A 19 3.09 -32.08 17.43
CA SER A 19 2.89 -31.33 16.19
C SER A 19 1.91 -32.04 15.26
N GLU A 20 1.22 -31.32 14.38
CA GLU A 20 0.19 -31.88 13.50
C GLU A 20 0.69 -33.08 12.67
N GLN A 21 1.93 -32.99 12.18
CA GLN A 21 2.57 -34.06 11.41
C GLN A 21 2.92 -35.28 12.28
N GLN A 22 3.42 -35.07 13.50
CA GLN A 22 3.76 -36.16 14.43
C GLN A 22 2.50 -36.82 15.02
N ARG A 23 1.46 -36.03 15.28
CA ARG A 23 0.19 -36.49 15.84
C ARG A 23 -0.42 -37.59 15.01
N CYS A 24 -0.51 -37.41 13.68
CA CYS A 24 -1.05 -38.44 12.79
C CYS A 24 -0.25 -39.75 12.87
N GLN A 25 1.09 -39.67 12.88
CA GLN A 25 1.95 -40.84 13.00
C GLN A 25 1.76 -41.55 14.35
N ILE A 26 1.59 -40.80 15.43
CA ILE A 26 1.46 -41.35 16.78
C ILE A 26 0.07 -41.95 17.00
N GLU A 27 -0.97 -41.34 16.46
CA GLU A 27 -2.32 -41.91 16.46
C GLU A 27 -2.34 -43.27 15.74
N ILE A 28 -1.62 -43.40 14.63
CA ILE A 28 -1.43 -44.66 13.91
C ILE A 28 -0.68 -45.67 14.76
N LEU A 29 0.47 -45.28 15.32
CA LEU A 29 1.28 -46.15 16.16
C LEU A 29 0.45 -46.66 17.34
N LEU A 30 -0.27 -45.77 18.02
CA LEU A 30 -1.14 -46.08 19.16
C LEU A 30 -2.32 -46.98 18.78
N TYR A 31 -2.85 -46.84 17.56
CA TYR A 31 -3.89 -47.72 17.04
C TYR A 31 -3.34 -49.12 16.78
N PHE A 32 -2.13 -49.22 16.22
CA PHE A 32 -1.46 -50.49 15.99
C PHE A 32 -1.03 -51.17 17.29
N THR A 33 -0.59 -50.43 18.31
CA THR A 33 -0.30 -51.03 19.63
C THR A 33 -1.57 -51.58 20.28
N MET A 34 -2.71 -50.90 20.12
CA MET A 34 -4.01 -51.42 20.56
C MET A 34 -4.40 -52.71 19.82
N LEU A 35 -4.28 -52.73 18.49
CA LEU A 35 -4.59 -53.94 17.70
C LEU A 35 -3.67 -55.10 18.08
N SER A 36 -2.37 -54.85 18.16
CA SER A 36 -1.37 -55.83 18.57
C SER A 36 -1.63 -56.36 19.97
N PHE A 37 -2.00 -55.49 20.92
CA PHE A 37 -2.42 -55.88 22.26
C PHE A 37 -3.64 -56.81 22.24
N MET A 38 -4.67 -56.48 21.45
CA MET A 38 -5.85 -57.34 21.31
C MET A 38 -5.51 -58.69 20.68
N THR A 39 -4.66 -58.71 19.64
CA THR A 39 -4.17 -59.94 19.02
C THR A 39 -3.33 -60.77 19.99
N GLY A 40 -2.48 -60.14 20.79
CA GLY A 40 -1.67 -60.77 21.83
C GLY A 40 -2.52 -61.40 22.93
N LEU A 41 -3.58 -60.71 23.39
CA LEU A 41 -4.55 -61.28 24.34
C LEU A 41 -5.31 -62.47 23.74
N TYR A 42 -5.78 -62.34 22.50
CA TYR A 42 -6.43 -63.43 21.80
C TYR A 42 -5.50 -64.65 21.70
N SER A 43 -4.27 -64.43 21.27
CA SER A 43 -3.23 -65.47 21.17
C SER A 43 -2.96 -66.11 22.53
N LEU A 44 -2.82 -65.31 23.60
CA LEU A 44 -2.64 -65.79 24.96
C LEU A 44 -3.77 -66.71 25.39
N THR A 45 -5.03 -66.30 25.19
CA THR A 45 -6.19 -67.13 25.57
C THR A 45 -6.21 -68.45 24.79
N LYS A 46 -5.96 -68.40 23.49
CA LYS A 46 -5.91 -69.58 22.61
C LYS A 46 -4.85 -70.57 23.05
N TRP A 47 -3.62 -70.10 23.28
CA TRP A 47 -2.50 -70.98 23.62
C TRP A 47 -2.50 -71.42 25.08
N TYR A 48 -3.14 -70.66 25.95
CA TYR A 48 -3.42 -71.09 27.32
C TYR A 48 -4.37 -72.28 27.35
N SER A 49 -5.47 -72.24 26.58
CA SER A 49 -6.40 -73.37 26.43
C SER A 49 -5.71 -74.61 25.88
N ALA A 50 -4.80 -74.44 24.91
CA ALA A 50 -4.05 -75.54 24.31
C ALA A 50 -2.79 -75.95 25.10
N SER A 51 -2.52 -75.35 26.27
CA SER A 51 -1.36 -75.64 27.14
C SER A 51 0.02 -75.57 26.48
N HIS A 52 0.19 -74.72 25.45
CA HIS A 52 1.44 -74.60 24.67
C HIS A 52 2.35 -73.50 25.24
N LEU A 53 3.25 -73.88 26.16
CA LEU A 53 4.07 -72.96 26.94
C LEU A 53 4.90 -71.93 26.13
N PRO A 54 5.58 -72.30 25.02
CA PRO A 54 6.36 -71.33 24.22
C PRO A 54 5.49 -70.24 23.58
N LEU A 55 4.25 -70.57 23.22
CA LEU A 55 3.32 -69.63 22.62
C LEU A 55 2.66 -68.75 23.67
N ILE A 56 2.38 -69.30 24.86
CA ILE A 56 1.92 -68.53 26.03
C ILE A 56 2.95 -67.46 26.42
N SER A 57 4.22 -67.84 26.55
CA SER A 57 5.28 -66.93 27.01
C SER A 57 5.51 -65.77 26.03
N THR A 58 5.55 -66.06 24.73
CA THR A 58 5.70 -65.02 23.71
C THR A 58 4.45 -64.16 23.55
N SER A 59 3.26 -64.71 23.78
CA SER A 59 2.01 -63.91 23.83
C SER A 59 2.02 -62.92 24.99
N LEU A 60 2.43 -63.37 26.19
CA LEU A 60 2.59 -62.50 27.36
C LEU A 60 3.63 -61.40 27.11
N TYR A 61 4.77 -61.75 26.50
CA TYR A 61 5.78 -60.79 26.12
C TYR A 61 5.23 -59.72 25.16
N CYS A 62 4.49 -60.14 24.12
CA CYS A 62 3.85 -59.22 23.19
C CYS A 62 2.89 -58.28 23.91
N VAL A 63 1.98 -58.80 24.75
CA VAL A 63 1.05 -57.98 25.54
C VAL A 63 1.78 -56.95 26.41
N PHE A 64 2.84 -57.38 27.10
CA PHE A 64 3.65 -56.49 27.94
C PHE A 64 4.39 -55.42 27.14
N ALA A 65 4.96 -55.81 25.99
CA ALA A 65 5.63 -54.89 25.09
C ALA A 65 4.66 -53.81 24.58
N GLU A 66 3.44 -54.17 24.19
CA GLU A 66 2.45 -53.21 23.69
C GLU A 66 1.94 -52.24 24.77
N ILE A 67 1.73 -52.73 26.00
CA ILE A 67 1.43 -51.86 27.15
C ILE A 67 2.58 -50.88 27.38
N THR A 68 3.81 -51.38 27.38
CA THR A 68 5.01 -50.56 27.60
C THR A 68 5.16 -49.51 26.48
N ALA A 69 4.95 -49.91 25.23
CA ALA A 69 4.96 -49.00 24.09
C ALA A 69 3.88 -47.92 24.22
N ALA A 70 2.65 -48.27 24.62
CA ALA A 70 1.58 -47.31 24.83
C ALA A 70 1.89 -46.31 25.97
N ILE A 71 2.50 -46.77 27.07
CA ILE A 71 2.97 -45.91 28.16
C ILE A 71 4.10 -44.98 27.66
N MET A 72 5.05 -45.48 26.89
CA MET A 72 6.15 -44.69 26.33
C MET A 72 5.66 -43.60 25.38
N ILE A 73 4.59 -43.87 24.62
CA ILE A 73 3.93 -42.87 23.78
C ILE A 73 3.23 -41.81 24.64
N GLY A 74 2.35 -42.23 25.55
CA GLY A 74 1.47 -41.31 26.26
C GLY A 74 2.19 -40.52 27.35
N ARG A 75 2.91 -41.18 28.26
CA ARG A 75 3.52 -40.53 29.42
C ARG A 75 4.91 -39.96 29.17
N PHE A 76 5.75 -40.72 28.45
CA PHE A 76 7.16 -40.34 28.27
C PHE A 76 7.42 -39.60 26.97
N LYS A 77 6.44 -39.55 26.06
CA LYS A 77 6.54 -38.89 24.76
C LYS A 77 7.73 -39.40 23.92
N GLN A 78 8.11 -40.66 24.10
CA GLN A 78 9.23 -41.32 23.42
C GLN A 78 8.73 -42.24 22.28
N SER A 79 8.29 -41.65 21.17
CA SER A 79 7.71 -42.41 20.04
C SER A 79 8.70 -43.41 19.40
N SER A 80 9.99 -43.06 19.30
CA SER A 80 10.99 -43.94 18.68
C SER A 80 11.25 -45.21 19.51
N LEU A 81 11.33 -45.06 20.83
CA LEU A 81 11.55 -46.17 21.75
C LEU A 81 10.31 -47.06 21.85
N ALA A 82 9.12 -46.43 21.93
CA ALA A 82 7.85 -47.15 21.87
C ALA A 82 7.70 -48.01 20.61
N THR A 83 8.08 -47.48 19.45
CA THR A 83 8.01 -48.21 18.18
C THR A 83 8.86 -49.47 18.20
N ASN A 84 10.10 -49.38 18.69
CA ASN A 84 10.99 -50.55 18.80
C ASN A 84 10.47 -51.60 19.78
N ILE A 85 9.95 -51.17 20.94
CA ILE A 85 9.37 -52.09 21.92
C ILE A 85 8.17 -52.82 21.30
N GLY A 86 7.21 -52.09 20.71
CA GLY A 86 6.05 -52.72 20.07
C GLY A 86 6.46 -53.68 18.96
N PHE A 87 7.37 -53.26 18.07
CA PHE A 87 7.85 -54.11 16.98
C PHE A 87 8.54 -55.38 17.48
N SER A 88 9.33 -55.28 18.56
CA SER A 88 9.94 -56.45 19.16
C SER A 88 8.89 -57.43 19.69
N GLY A 89 7.84 -56.95 20.37
CA GLY A 89 6.70 -57.75 20.84
C GLY A 89 6.02 -58.49 19.69
N MET A 90 5.65 -57.75 18.65
CA MET A 90 5.00 -58.31 17.46
C MET A 90 5.89 -59.33 16.74
N ALA A 91 7.15 -58.97 16.46
CA ALA A 91 8.05 -59.79 15.67
C ALA A 91 8.42 -61.09 16.39
N ILE A 92 8.79 -61.01 17.67
CA ILE A 92 9.16 -62.19 18.47
C ILE A 92 7.98 -63.15 18.57
N HIS A 93 6.79 -62.63 18.86
CA HIS A 93 5.62 -63.49 18.99
C HIS A 93 5.19 -64.13 17.66
N ALA A 94 5.09 -63.34 16.59
CA ALA A 94 4.66 -63.85 15.29
C ALA A 94 5.68 -64.83 14.67
N LEU A 95 6.98 -64.56 14.79
CA LEU A 95 8.01 -65.48 14.28
C LEU A 95 8.05 -66.78 15.09
N ASN A 96 7.94 -66.70 16.42
CA ASN A 96 7.84 -67.90 17.24
C ASN A 96 6.55 -68.69 16.94
N LEU A 97 5.43 -67.99 16.71
CA LEU A 97 4.18 -68.61 16.30
C LEU A 97 4.35 -69.44 15.02
N ILE A 98 4.98 -68.86 13.99
CA ILE A 98 5.26 -69.55 12.73
C ILE A 98 6.21 -70.73 12.94
N PHE A 99 7.24 -70.55 13.75
CA PHE A 99 8.22 -71.60 14.03
C PHE A 99 7.60 -72.81 14.73
N GLN A 100 6.78 -72.59 15.75
CA GLN A 100 6.16 -73.68 16.54
C GLN A 100 5.05 -74.40 15.79
N SER A 101 4.50 -73.81 14.73
CA SER A 101 3.40 -74.38 13.94
C SER A 101 3.88 -74.98 12.61
N GLY A 102 5.13 -75.43 12.51
CA GLY A 102 5.66 -76.13 11.33
C GLY A 102 6.56 -75.29 10.41
N GLY A 103 6.96 -74.08 10.83
CA GLY A 103 7.88 -73.24 10.06
C GLY A 103 7.22 -72.58 8.85
N VAL A 104 8.01 -71.91 8.01
CA VAL A 104 7.46 -70.98 6.99
C VAL A 104 6.65 -71.69 5.90
N LEU A 105 7.00 -72.93 5.52
CA LEU A 105 6.33 -73.64 4.42
C LEU A 105 5.01 -74.30 4.83
N GLU A 106 4.95 -74.85 6.04
CA GLU A 106 3.81 -75.67 6.50
C GLU A 106 2.86 -74.92 7.44
N SER A 107 3.33 -73.83 8.06
CA SER A 107 2.53 -73.06 9.01
C SER A 107 1.35 -72.34 8.34
N THR A 108 0.17 -72.53 8.91
CA THR A 108 -1.05 -71.74 8.63
C THR A 108 -0.89 -70.26 9.01
N GLN A 109 0.14 -69.92 9.78
CA GLN A 109 0.41 -68.60 10.36
C GLN A 109 1.41 -67.78 9.52
N SER A 110 1.93 -68.30 8.42
CA SER A 110 2.97 -67.62 7.61
C SER A 110 2.56 -66.23 7.07
N PHE A 111 1.26 -65.95 6.94
CA PHE A 111 0.77 -64.62 6.55
C PHE A 111 1.06 -63.52 7.58
N TRP A 112 1.37 -63.85 8.83
CA TRP A 112 1.81 -62.86 9.81
C TRP A 112 3.12 -62.18 9.41
N ILE A 113 3.97 -62.79 8.58
CA ILE A 113 5.14 -62.13 8.00
C ILE A 113 4.71 -60.90 7.20
N ALA A 114 3.72 -61.05 6.32
CA ALA A 114 3.20 -59.94 5.52
C ALA A 114 2.56 -58.85 6.39
N VAL A 115 1.83 -59.24 7.44
CA VAL A 115 1.24 -58.29 8.40
C VAL A 115 2.33 -57.45 9.07
N LEU A 116 3.41 -58.08 9.55
CA LEU A 116 4.53 -57.37 10.18
C LEU A 116 5.14 -56.34 9.22
N LEU A 117 5.44 -56.74 7.99
CA LEU A 117 6.02 -55.85 6.99
C LEU A 117 5.13 -54.63 6.72
N VAL A 118 3.82 -54.85 6.51
CA VAL A 118 2.85 -53.76 6.32
C VAL A 118 2.79 -52.87 7.55
N ALA A 119 2.70 -53.45 8.76
CA ALA A 119 2.63 -52.70 10.00
C ALA A 119 3.87 -51.81 10.21
N PHE A 120 5.06 -52.30 9.90
CA PHE A 120 6.31 -51.54 10.05
C PHE A 120 6.34 -50.29 9.19
N PHE A 121 5.98 -50.40 7.90
CA PHE A 121 5.96 -49.26 6.98
C PHE A 121 4.83 -48.26 7.24
N LEU A 122 3.76 -48.71 7.89
CA LEU A 122 2.62 -47.85 8.21
C LEU A 122 2.88 -47.01 9.47
N THR A 123 3.62 -47.55 10.44
CA THR A 123 3.79 -46.97 11.77
C THR A 123 5.16 -46.30 12.00
N ALA A 124 6.25 -46.84 11.45
CA ALA A 124 7.61 -46.35 11.70
C ALA A 124 8.12 -45.38 10.62
N LYS A 125 9.23 -44.70 10.95
CA LYS A 125 10.04 -44.00 9.94
C LYS A 125 10.63 -45.02 8.97
N LYS A 126 10.82 -44.61 7.70
CA LYS A 126 11.31 -45.45 6.60
C LYS A 126 12.57 -46.27 6.98
N THR A 127 13.56 -45.64 7.60
CA THR A 127 14.82 -46.31 7.99
C THR A 127 14.59 -47.44 8.99
N LEU A 128 13.79 -47.18 10.03
CA LEU A 128 13.50 -48.16 11.07
C LEU A 128 12.63 -49.31 10.55
N ALA A 129 11.66 -49.00 9.68
CA ALA A 129 10.85 -50.02 9.02
C ALA A 129 11.72 -50.99 8.20
N TRP A 130 12.66 -50.47 7.42
CA TRP A 130 13.61 -51.30 6.66
C TRP A 130 14.45 -52.21 7.54
N LEU A 131 14.96 -51.71 8.66
CA LEU A 131 15.78 -52.50 9.59
C LEU A 131 14.99 -53.69 10.15
N TRP A 132 13.76 -53.45 10.64
CA TRP A 132 12.92 -54.51 11.19
C TRP A 132 12.40 -55.47 10.11
N SER A 133 12.07 -54.97 8.91
CA SER A 133 11.73 -55.82 7.77
C SER A 133 12.88 -56.75 7.39
N LEU A 134 14.11 -56.24 7.33
CA LEU A 134 15.29 -57.04 7.04
C LEU A 134 15.52 -58.11 8.12
N ALA A 135 15.33 -57.76 9.39
CA ALA A 135 15.44 -58.72 10.50
C ALA A 135 14.41 -59.85 10.37
N VAL A 136 13.13 -59.52 10.14
CA VAL A 136 12.06 -60.50 9.95
C VAL A 136 12.33 -61.39 8.73
N ILE A 137 12.72 -60.80 7.59
CA ILE A 137 13.04 -61.56 6.37
C ILE A 137 14.22 -62.51 6.62
N THR A 138 15.27 -62.04 7.28
CA THR A 138 16.46 -62.86 7.57
C THR A 138 16.10 -64.05 8.46
N ILE A 139 15.30 -63.84 9.50
CA ILE A 139 14.85 -64.92 10.39
C ILE A 139 13.94 -65.91 9.63
N SER A 140 13.01 -65.42 8.81
CA SER A 140 12.16 -66.28 7.97
C SER A 140 12.98 -67.10 6.96
N CYS A 141 14.01 -66.51 6.35
CA CYS A 141 14.94 -67.24 5.47
C CYS A 141 15.74 -68.30 6.24
N ALA A 142 16.16 -68.00 7.47
CA ALA A 142 16.83 -68.99 8.32
C ALA A 142 15.91 -70.16 8.67
N MET A 143 14.64 -69.90 9.00
CA MET A 143 13.64 -70.95 9.23
C MET A 143 13.41 -71.81 7.98
N LEU A 144 13.30 -71.18 6.81
CA LEU A 144 13.16 -71.88 5.53
C LEU A 144 14.38 -72.76 5.25
N TYR A 145 15.59 -72.26 5.50
CA TYR A 145 16.83 -73.03 5.33
C TYR A 145 16.88 -74.26 6.26
N ILE A 146 16.49 -74.10 7.53
CA ILE A 146 16.39 -75.22 8.50
C ILE A 146 15.40 -76.28 8.00
N GLN A 147 14.26 -75.86 7.44
CA GLN A 147 13.25 -76.76 6.91
C GLN A 147 13.75 -77.54 5.68
N LEU A 148 14.43 -76.86 4.76
CA LEU A 148 14.94 -77.46 3.52
C LEU A 148 16.13 -78.41 3.75
N THR A 149 16.89 -78.22 4.84
CA THR A 149 17.99 -79.10 5.23
C THR A 149 17.54 -80.35 6.00
N GLY A 150 16.21 -80.54 6.18
CA GLY A 150 15.64 -81.72 6.82
C GLY A 150 15.75 -81.74 8.34
N SER A 151 16.05 -80.60 8.96
CA SER A 151 16.04 -80.48 10.42
C SER A 151 14.60 -80.50 10.95
N THR A 152 14.37 -81.18 12.07
CA THR A 152 13.03 -81.27 12.68
C THR A 152 12.59 -79.92 13.24
N ILE A 153 11.56 -79.33 12.65
CA ILE A 153 10.86 -78.16 13.19
C ILE A 153 9.78 -78.66 14.17
N PRO A 154 9.51 -77.94 15.28
CA PRO A 154 8.43 -78.31 16.18
C PRO A 154 7.10 -78.41 15.44
N THR A 155 6.35 -79.48 15.71
CA THR A 155 4.99 -79.65 15.20
C THR A 155 3.99 -79.40 16.31
N LEU A 156 3.04 -78.51 16.05
CA LEU A 156 1.97 -78.19 16.98
C LEU A 156 0.91 -79.30 16.99
N TYR A 157 0.78 -80.01 18.10
CA TYR A 157 -0.29 -80.99 18.30
C TYR A 157 -1.51 -80.28 18.88
N LEU A 158 -2.61 -80.29 18.11
CA LEU A 158 -3.90 -79.70 18.47
C LEU A 158 -5.01 -80.75 18.35
N SER A 159 -6.08 -80.59 19.13
CA SER A 159 -7.31 -81.34 18.88
C SER A 159 -7.95 -80.92 17.55
N ALA A 160 -8.82 -81.77 16.98
CA ALA A 160 -9.45 -81.49 15.68
C ALA A 160 -10.24 -80.17 15.66
N SER A 161 -10.90 -79.81 16.77
CA SER A 161 -11.60 -78.54 16.92
C SER A 161 -10.65 -77.35 17.01
N GLU A 162 -9.55 -77.48 17.74
CA GLU A 162 -8.52 -76.43 17.85
C GLU A 162 -7.76 -76.23 16.53
N GLN A 163 -7.53 -77.29 15.76
CA GLN A 163 -6.90 -77.22 14.45
C GLN A 163 -7.77 -76.47 13.43
N LEU A 164 -9.09 -76.66 13.48
CA LEU A 164 -10.03 -75.88 12.64
C LEU A 164 -9.98 -74.38 12.99
N ILE A 165 -10.02 -74.06 14.29
CA ILE A 165 -9.90 -72.68 14.77
C ILE A 165 -8.54 -72.10 14.38
N ASP A 166 -7.46 -72.87 14.50
CA ASP A 166 -6.12 -72.45 14.12
C ASP A 166 -5.99 -72.13 12.63
N ALA A 167 -6.48 -73.00 11.76
CA ALA A 167 -6.43 -72.80 10.31
C ALA A 167 -7.22 -71.56 9.89
N TRP A 168 -8.46 -71.41 10.37
CA TRP A 168 -9.28 -70.25 10.03
C TRP A 168 -8.74 -68.95 10.64
N SER A 169 -8.34 -68.96 11.91
CA SER A 169 -7.77 -67.76 12.56
C SER A 169 -6.43 -67.36 11.94
N GLY A 170 -5.57 -68.33 11.65
CA GLY A 170 -4.24 -68.10 11.08
C GLY A 170 -4.26 -67.55 9.67
N LEU A 171 -5.26 -67.92 8.87
CA LEU A 171 -5.45 -67.38 7.53
C LEU A 171 -6.23 -66.06 7.53
N ILE A 172 -7.40 -66.03 8.17
CA ILE A 172 -8.35 -64.91 8.01
C ILE A 172 -7.93 -63.67 8.81
N VAL A 173 -7.42 -63.83 10.03
CA VAL A 173 -7.09 -62.67 10.88
C VAL A 173 -5.99 -61.81 10.25
N PRO A 174 -4.85 -62.37 9.77
CA PRO A 174 -3.85 -61.60 9.03
C PRO A 174 -4.42 -60.86 7.81
N LEU A 175 -5.24 -61.52 7.00
CA LEU A 175 -5.80 -60.93 5.78
C LEU A 175 -6.74 -59.75 6.11
N VAL A 176 -7.60 -59.90 7.11
CA VAL A 176 -8.48 -58.82 7.58
C VAL A 176 -7.66 -57.63 8.08
N ILE A 177 -6.61 -57.88 8.87
CA ILE A 177 -5.71 -56.82 9.37
C ILE A 177 -5.03 -56.10 8.21
N ILE A 178 -4.54 -56.83 7.19
CA ILE A 178 -3.92 -56.23 6.00
C ILE A 178 -4.92 -55.35 5.25
N VAL A 179 -6.16 -55.81 5.02
CA VAL A 179 -7.19 -55.01 4.34
C VAL A 179 -7.50 -53.73 5.11
N VAL A 180 -7.64 -53.81 6.44
CA VAL A 180 -7.86 -52.63 7.30
C VAL A 180 -6.67 -51.67 7.21
N ALA A 181 -5.45 -52.18 7.32
CA ALA A 181 -4.23 -51.39 7.23
C ALA A 181 -4.09 -50.69 5.87
N GLN A 182 -4.35 -51.41 4.77
CA GLN A 182 -4.25 -50.87 3.41
C GLN A 182 -5.37 -49.89 3.09
N SER A 183 -6.60 -50.14 3.55
CA SER A 183 -7.71 -49.18 3.44
C SER A 183 -7.37 -47.86 4.14
N TYR A 184 -6.77 -47.94 5.33
CA TYR A 184 -6.29 -46.77 6.04
C TYR A 184 -5.17 -46.04 5.26
N SER A 185 -4.19 -46.77 4.73
CA SER A 185 -3.10 -46.23 3.91
C SER A 185 -3.63 -45.51 2.66
N ALA A 186 -4.55 -46.13 1.92
CA ALA A 186 -5.17 -45.58 0.73
C ALA A 186 -5.94 -44.27 1.03
N LYS A 187 -6.74 -44.25 2.10
CA LYS A 187 -7.47 -43.04 2.53
C LYS A 187 -6.51 -41.89 2.88
N ARG A 188 -5.36 -42.20 3.49
CA ARG A 188 -4.34 -41.21 3.82
C ARG A 188 -3.69 -40.64 2.56
N GLN A 189 -3.34 -41.51 1.61
CA GLN A 189 -2.77 -41.11 0.33
C GLN A 189 -3.72 -40.18 -0.44
N GLN A 190 -5.02 -40.51 -0.49
CA GLN A 190 -6.04 -39.65 -1.10
C GLN A 190 -6.11 -38.27 -0.44
N LYS A 191 -6.07 -38.20 0.90
CA LYS A 191 -6.07 -36.91 1.61
C LYS A 191 -4.86 -36.06 1.24
N TYR A 192 -3.66 -36.65 1.20
CA TYR A 192 -2.45 -35.92 0.82
C TYR A 192 -2.49 -35.44 -0.63
N GLN A 193 -2.99 -36.28 -1.55
CA GLN A 193 -3.16 -35.89 -2.96
C GLN A 193 -4.15 -34.72 -3.08
N HIS A 194 -5.28 -34.76 -2.38
CA HIS A 194 -6.27 -33.70 -2.39
C HIS A 194 -5.72 -32.38 -1.82
N THR A 195 -5.04 -32.43 -0.67
CA THR A 195 -4.41 -31.23 -0.08
C THR A 195 -3.31 -30.66 -1.00
N SER A 196 -2.52 -31.52 -1.65
CA SER A 196 -1.51 -31.07 -2.62
C SER A 196 -2.15 -30.38 -3.82
N LEU A 197 -3.26 -30.91 -4.33
CA LEU A 197 -3.98 -30.32 -5.45
C LEU A 197 -4.54 -28.94 -5.09
N LEU A 198 -5.16 -28.81 -3.92
CA LEU A 198 -5.66 -27.52 -3.42
C LEU A 198 -4.53 -26.48 -3.26
N ALA A 199 -3.38 -26.91 -2.73
CA ALA A 199 -2.22 -26.03 -2.59
C ALA A 199 -1.68 -25.54 -3.94
N GLN A 200 -1.69 -26.39 -4.97
CA GLN A 200 -1.33 -26.02 -6.34
C GLN A 200 -2.31 -25.01 -6.94
N GLN A 201 -3.62 -25.25 -6.79
CA GLN A 201 -4.64 -24.31 -7.26
C GLN A 201 -4.52 -22.94 -6.58
N GLN A 202 -4.24 -22.92 -5.28
CA GLN A 202 -4.04 -21.67 -4.54
C GLN A 202 -2.76 -20.94 -4.99
N LEU A 203 -1.70 -21.68 -5.31
CA LEU A 203 -0.48 -21.11 -5.88
C LEU A 203 -0.74 -20.48 -7.26
N GLU A 204 -1.47 -21.16 -8.14
CA GLU A 204 -1.86 -20.62 -9.46
C GLU A 204 -2.69 -19.33 -9.33
N GLN A 205 -3.66 -19.30 -8.42
CA GLN A 205 -4.45 -18.09 -8.13
C GLN A 205 -3.58 -16.95 -7.61
N THR A 206 -2.62 -17.26 -6.75
CA THR A 206 -1.67 -16.27 -6.22
C THR A 206 -0.77 -15.72 -7.33
N ILE A 207 -0.25 -16.58 -8.22
CA ILE A 207 0.54 -16.17 -9.39
C ILE A 207 -0.28 -15.25 -10.30
N HIS A 208 -1.52 -15.64 -10.62
CA HIS A 208 -2.39 -14.83 -11.48
C HIS A 208 -2.71 -13.48 -10.85
N SER A 209 -2.96 -13.45 -9.54
CA SER A 209 -3.20 -12.21 -8.80
C SER A 209 -1.95 -11.32 -8.74
N ALA A 210 -0.76 -11.92 -8.60
CA ALA A 210 0.52 -11.20 -8.64
C ALA A 210 0.78 -10.58 -10.01
N GLN A 211 0.53 -11.32 -11.11
CA GLN A 211 0.63 -10.79 -12.48
C GLN A 211 -0.33 -9.62 -12.71
N GLN A 212 -1.58 -9.72 -12.25
CA GLN A 212 -2.52 -8.60 -12.31
C GLN A 212 -2.05 -7.41 -11.46
N GLY A 213 -1.47 -7.67 -10.30
CA GLY A 213 -0.86 -6.66 -9.43
C GLY A 213 0.30 -5.93 -10.13
N GLU A 214 1.17 -6.66 -10.82
CA GLU A 214 2.27 -6.12 -11.62
C GLU A 214 1.76 -5.19 -12.73
N LEU A 215 0.76 -5.64 -13.51
CA LEU A 215 0.15 -4.82 -14.56
C LEU A 215 -0.47 -3.53 -14.02
N ARG A 216 -1.16 -3.60 -12.87
CA ARG A 216 -1.72 -2.42 -12.20
C ARG A 216 -0.63 -1.47 -11.72
N LEU A 217 0.43 -1.99 -11.12
CA LEU A 217 1.56 -1.19 -10.64
C LEU A 217 2.27 -0.49 -11.81
N SER A 218 2.49 -1.21 -12.92
CA SER A 218 3.05 -0.64 -14.15
C SER A 218 2.20 0.53 -14.68
N LYS A 219 0.87 0.40 -14.66
CA LYS A 219 -0.05 1.48 -15.04
C LYS A 219 0.07 2.69 -14.10
N VAL A 220 0.12 2.46 -12.79
CA VAL A 220 0.30 3.54 -11.79
C VAL A 220 1.64 4.24 -11.98
N LEU A 221 2.71 3.48 -12.20
CA LEU A 221 4.05 4.03 -12.43
C LEU A 221 4.07 4.91 -13.68
N ARG A 222 3.48 4.43 -14.78
CA ARG A 222 3.38 5.20 -16.03
C ARG A 222 2.59 6.50 -15.83
N GLN A 223 1.48 6.45 -15.09
CA GLN A 223 0.71 7.65 -14.77
C GLN A 223 1.52 8.63 -13.91
N ALA A 224 2.26 8.14 -12.92
CA ALA A 224 3.14 8.98 -12.10
C ALA A 224 4.23 9.66 -12.93
N THR A 225 4.84 8.94 -13.88
CA THR A 225 5.81 9.51 -14.84
C THR A 225 5.16 10.61 -15.67
N THR A 226 3.98 10.35 -16.26
CA THR A 226 3.26 11.38 -17.04
C THR A 226 2.92 12.61 -16.21
N ASN A 227 2.49 12.43 -14.95
CA ASN A 227 2.23 13.56 -14.07
C ASN A 227 3.50 14.37 -13.75
N ALA A 228 4.65 13.69 -13.59
CA ALA A 228 5.94 14.36 -13.39
C ALA A 228 6.37 15.16 -14.63
N ASP A 229 6.15 14.63 -15.84
CA ASP A 229 6.41 15.34 -17.09
C ASP A 229 5.53 16.59 -17.21
N GLN A 230 4.23 16.47 -16.89
CA GLN A 230 3.30 17.60 -16.85
C GLN A 230 3.73 18.66 -15.84
N LEU A 231 4.12 18.24 -14.63
CA LEU A 231 4.60 19.15 -13.60
C LEU A 231 5.84 19.91 -14.07
N THR A 232 6.77 19.23 -14.74
CA THR A 232 7.97 19.83 -15.33
C THR A 232 7.61 20.89 -16.37
N ALA A 233 6.65 20.61 -17.25
CA ALA A 233 6.16 21.57 -18.24
C ALA A 233 5.50 22.80 -17.60
N VAL A 234 4.72 22.60 -16.53
CA VAL A 234 4.15 23.71 -15.74
C VAL A 234 5.26 24.54 -15.09
N THR A 235 6.29 23.91 -14.53
CA THR A 235 7.45 24.63 -13.96
C THR A 235 8.17 25.48 -15.01
N GLN A 236 8.38 24.95 -16.23
CA GLN A 236 8.96 25.73 -17.34
C GLN A 236 8.09 26.93 -17.73
N THR A 237 6.76 26.74 -17.74
CA THR A 237 5.81 27.83 -18.04
C THR A 237 5.84 28.90 -16.96
N LEU A 238 5.88 28.51 -15.69
CA LEU A 238 6.01 29.43 -14.55
C LEU A 238 7.32 30.21 -14.61
N ASP A 239 8.43 29.59 -15.02
CA ASP A 239 9.72 30.26 -15.13
C ASP A 239 9.72 31.33 -16.25
N LEU A 240 9.10 31.01 -17.39
CA LEU A 240 8.86 31.98 -18.47
C LEU A 240 7.97 33.15 -18.00
N GLN A 241 6.85 32.86 -17.33
CA GLN A 241 5.98 33.90 -16.78
C GLN A 241 6.70 34.76 -15.73
N SER A 242 7.53 34.14 -14.89
CA SER A 242 8.33 34.86 -13.89
C SER A 242 9.39 35.76 -14.54
N ALA A 243 10.00 35.33 -15.64
CA ALA A 243 10.91 36.17 -16.43
C ALA A 243 10.17 37.35 -17.08
N GLN A 244 8.98 37.12 -17.64
CA GLN A 244 8.16 38.18 -18.22
C GLN A 244 7.70 39.19 -17.17
N LEU A 245 7.23 38.73 -16.01
CA LEU A 245 6.83 39.61 -14.91
C LEU A 245 8.00 40.48 -14.43
N ARG A 246 9.22 39.92 -14.35
CA ARG A 246 10.43 40.68 -14.03
C ARG A 246 10.70 41.79 -15.06
N SER A 247 10.47 41.51 -16.35
CA SER A 247 10.60 42.52 -17.41
C SER A 247 9.54 43.61 -17.29
N GLU A 248 8.29 43.25 -17.03
CA GLU A 248 7.19 44.23 -16.86
C GLU A 248 7.43 45.14 -15.65
N VAL A 249 7.90 44.58 -14.52
CA VAL A 249 8.29 45.37 -13.34
C VAL A 249 9.44 46.34 -13.66
N ALA A 250 10.41 45.93 -14.48
CA ALA A 250 11.49 46.83 -14.90
C ALA A 250 10.98 48.00 -15.76
N VAL A 251 10.05 47.74 -16.69
CA VAL A 251 9.40 48.79 -17.48
C VAL A 251 8.58 49.73 -16.59
N LEU A 252 7.82 49.17 -15.64
CA LEU A 252 7.02 49.96 -14.70
C LEU A 252 7.90 50.89 -13.85
N ASN A 253 9.03 50.40 -13.33
CA ASN A 253 10.00 51.22 -12.61
C ASN A 253 10.50 52.40 -13.47
N HIS A 254 10.82 52.14 -14.74
CA HIS A 254 11.26 53.20 -15.64
C HIS A 254 10.16 54.23 -15.94
N SER A 255 8.90 53.79 -16.07
CA SER A 255 7.76 54.69 -16.19
C SER A 255 7.54 55.53 -14.93
N CYS A 256 7.72 54.95 -13.74
CA CYS A 256 7.67 55.69 -12.47
C CYS A 256 8.76 56.76 -12.39
N ASP A 257 10.01 56.46 -12.78
CA ASP A 257 11.08 57.46 -12.86
C ASP A 257 10.70 58.60 -13.82
N SER A 258 10.21 58.27 -15.01
CA SER A 258 9.79 59.25 -16.01
C SER A 258 8.63 60.12 -15.49
N GLN A 259 7.70 59.53 -14.75
CA GLN A 259 6.57 60.25 -14.15
C GLN A 259 7.01 61.15 -12.98
N THR A 260 8.01 60.74 -12.19
CA THR A 260 8.64 61.60 -11.18
C THR A 260 9.26 62.83 -11.84
N VAL A 261 10.02 62.65 -12.93
CA VAL A 261 10.62 63.75 -13.71
C VAL A 261 9.56 64.70 -14.27
N ALA A 262 8.49 64.16 -14.86
CA ALA A 262 7.39 64.97 -15.38
C ALA A 262 6.67 65.76 -14.27
N THR A 263 6.53 65.17 -13.08
CA THR A 263 5.92 65.83 -11.92
C THR A 263 6.80 66.99 -11.42
N GLU A 264 8.12 66.82 -11.43
CA GLU A 264 9.06 67.86 -11.03
C GLU A 264 9.09 69.03 -12.03
N GLN A 265 9.02 68.73 -13.33
CA GLN A 265 8.86 69.74 -14.38
C GLN A 265 7.54 70.51 -14.23
N LEU A 266 6.42 69.82 -13.98
CA LEU A 266 5.13 70.45 -13.72
C LEU A 266 5.18 71.37 -12.50
N SER A 267 5.85 70.96 -11.43
CA SER A 267 6.03 71.78 -10.23
C SER A 267 6.78 73.07 -10.55
N GLN A 268 7.87 73.00 -11.31
CA GLN A 268 8.63 74.19 -11.74
C GLN A 268 7.78 75.12 -12.63
N GLN A 269 7.01 74.54 -13.55
CA GLN A 269 6.16 75.31 -14.45
C GLN A 269 5.02 76.03 -13.70
N LEU A 270 4.44 75.38 -12.67
CA LEU A 270 3.46 76.00 -11.78
C LEU A 270 4.05 77.14 -10.94
N GLU A 271 5.29 77.01 -10.47
CA GLU A 271 5.99 78.08 -9.76
C GLU A 271 6.21 79.30 -10.68
N GLN A 272 6.65 79.07 -11.92
CA GLN A 272 6.82 80.13 -12.90
C GLN A 272 5.48 80.81 -13.27
N MET A 273 4.41 80.02 -13.44
CA MET A 273 3.08 80.55 -13.72
C MET A 273 2.58 81.45 -12.58
N THR A 274 2.86 81.08 -11.32
CA THR A 274 2.53 81.89 -10.14
C THR A 274 3.22 83.27 -10.19
N ILE A 275 4.49 83.31 -10.61
CA ILE A 275 5.25 84.57 -10.76
C ILE A 275 4.67 85.43 -11.90
N GLU A 276 4.32 84.83 -13.03
CA GLU A 276 3.72 85.54 -14.17
C GLU A 276 2.35 86.13 -13.83
N ILE A 277 1.53 85.41 -13.07
CA ILE A 277 0.25 85.92 -12.55
C ILE A 277 0.48 87.14 -11.64
N HIS A 278 1.48 87.09 -10.74
CA HIS A 278 1.81 88.23 -9.88
C HIS A 278 2.23 89.47 -10.68
N ASN A 279 3.04 89.29 -11.73
CA ASN A 279 3.47 90.38 -12.61
C ASN A 279 2.31 90.96 -13.44
N SER A 280 1.37 90.11 -13.86
CA SER A 280 0.14 90.55 -14.52
C SER A 280 -0.72 91.41 -13.60
N ASP A 281 -0.88 91.02 -12.34
CA ASP A 281 -1.64 91.81 -11.35
C ASP A 281 -1.03 93.21 -11.14
N GLN A 282 0.31 93.30 -11.04
CA GLN A 282 0.99 94.60 -10.98
C GLN A 282 0.80 95.45 -12.24
N SER A 283 0.84 94.82 -13.42
CA SER A 283 0.62 95.50 -14.69
C SER A 283 -0.81 96.06 -14.81
N VAL A 284 -1.81 95.33 -14.31
CA VAL A 284 -3.20 95.79 -14.24
C VAL A 284 -3.34 97.00 -13.30
N LEU A 285 -2.69 96.97 -12.13
CA LEU A 285 -2.66 98.12 -11.20
C LEU A 285 -2.02 99.36 -11.84
N GLN A 286 -0.95 99.18 -12.62
CA GLN A 286 -0.28 100.27 -13.31
C GLN A 286 -1.15 100.86 -14.44
N LEU A 287 -1.80 100.00 -15.24
CA LEU A 287 -2.76 100.42 -16.27
C LEU A 287 -3.92 101.23 -15.67
N LYS A 288 -4.45 100.81 -14.52
CA LYS A 288 -5.48 101.56 -13.79
C LYS A 288 -5.01 102.97 -13.45
N LYS A 289 -3.81 103.11 -12.87
CA LYS A 289 -3.22 104.41 -12.52
C LYS A 289 -3.03 105.32 -13.75
N GLN A 290 -2.63 104.74 -14.87
CA GLN A 290 -2.44 105.48 -16.12
C GLN A 290 -3.79 105.93 -16.73
N SER A 291 -4.82 105.10 -16.63
CA SER A 291 -6.20 105.45 -17.01
C SER A 291 -6.75 106.61 -16.18
N ASP A 292 -6.51 106.62 -14.86
CA ASP A 292 -6.92 107.72 -13.98
C ASP A 292 -6.24 109.04 -14.39
N ALA A 293 -4.95 109.00 -14.72
CA ALA A 293 -4.20 110.17 -15.19
C ALA A 293 -4.72 110.73 -16.53
N ILE A 294 -5.03 109.85 -17.50
CA ILE A 294 -5.62 110.25 -18.79
C ILE A 294 -6.98 110.91 -18.57
N THR A 295 -7.80 110.37 -17.65
CA THR A 295 -9.12 110.93 -17.32
C THR A 295 -8.99 112.34 -16.75
N GLN A 296 -8.01 112.56 -15.86
CA GLN A 296 -7.72 113.89 -15.32
C GLN A 296 -7.28 114.87 -16.41
N GLN A 297 -6.40 114.45 -17.31
CA GLN A 297 -5.88 115.31 -18.37
C GLN A 297 -6.95 115.66 -19.43
N ALA A 298 -7.87 114.74 -19.72
CA ALA A 298 -9.03 115.03 -20.54
C ALA A 298 -9.94 116.10 -19.90
N SER A 299 -10.15 116.03 -18.58
CA SER A 299 -10.92 117.03 -17.82
C SER A 299 -10.31 118.43 -17.91
N ASP A 300 -8.99 118.54 -17.75
CA ASP A 300 -8.28 119.83 -17.86
C ASP A 300 -8.30 120.39 -19.30
N SER A 301 -8.24 119.51 -20.31
CA SER A 301 -8.37 119.90 -21.73
C SER A 301 -9.74 120.49 -22.03
N VAL A 302 -10.83 119.91 -21.49
CA VAL A 302 -12.18 120.47 -21.61
C VAL A 302 -12.28 121.87 -20.98
N ARG A 303 -11.62 122.08 -19.83
CA ARG A 303 -11.60 123.39 -19.16
C ARG A 303 -10.89 124.46 -20.01
N SER A 304 -9.76 124.12 -20.62
CA SER A 304 -9.02 125.03 -21.52
C SER A 304 -9.78 125.35 -22.82
N LEU A 305 -10.47 124.37 -23.40
CA LEU A 305 -11.33 124.60 -24.55
C LEU A 305 -12.46 125.58 -24.22
N CYS A 306 -13.10 125.44 -23.06
CA CYS A 306 -14.14 126.37 -22.60
C CYS A 306 -13.63 127.82 -22.47
N ALA A 307 -12.42 128.00 -21.91
CA ALA A 307 -11.77 129.31 -21.82
C ALA A 307 -11.43 129.90 -23.20
N SER A 308 -11.01 129.07 -24.15
CA SER A 308 -10.74 129.50 -25.53
C SER A 308 -12.01 129.97 -26.24
N THR A 309 -13.14 129.27 -26.06
CA THR A 309 -14.44 129.69 -26.59
C THR A 309 -14.87 131.06 -26.06
N GLN A 310 -14.67 131.31 -24.76
CA GLN A 310 -14.95 132.64 -24.15
C GLN A 310 -14.06 133.76 -24.72
N ALA A 311 -12.80 133.47 -25.02
CA ALA A 311 -11.89 134.45 -25.61
C ALA A 311 -12.31 134.82 -27.05
N ILE A 312 -12.74 133.83 -27.84
CA ILE A 312 -13.28 134.04 -29.19
C ILE A 312 -14.52 134.96 -29.15
N ASP A 313 -15.41 134.76 -28.18
CA ASP A 313 -16.63 135.57 -28.01
C ASP A 313 -16.29 137.05 -27.73
N LYS A 314 -15.27 137.31 -26.90
CA LYS A 314 -14.78 138.67 -26.62
C LYS A 314 -14.17 139.34 -27.87
N ILE A 315 -13.45 138.59 -28.70
CA ILE A 315 -12.88 139.11 -29.95
C ILE A 315 -13.99 139.54 -30.91
N GLN A 316 -15.06 138.75 -31.03
CA GLN A 316 -16.19 139.06 -31.90
C GLN A 316 -16.86 140.38 -31.50
N MET A 317 -17.11 140.60 -30.20
CA MET A 317 -17.66 141.86 -29.70
C MET A 317 -16.75 143.07 -29.97
N ALA A 318 -15.43 142.91 -29.85
CA ALA A 318 -14.47 143.97 -30.12
C ALA A 318 -14.47 144.36 -31.61
N ASN A 319 -14.53 143.36 -32.50
CA ASN A 319 -14.56 143.58 -33.95
C ASN A 319 -15.82 144.36 -34.38
N GLN A 320 -16.96 144.09 -33.74
CA GLN A 320 -18.21 144.81 -34.01
C GLN A 320 -18.12 146.30 -33.63
N LYS A 321 -17.40 146.64 -32.55
CA LYS A 321 -17.11 148.04 -32.20
C LYS A 321 -16.20 148.73 -33.21
N ILE A 322 -15.21 148.02 -33.77
CA ILE A 322 -14.31 148.57 -34.79
C ILE A 322 -15.10 148.95 -36.05
N ILE A 323 -16.07 148.14 -36.47
CA ILE A 323 -16.94 148.44 -37.62
C ILE A 323 -17.72 149.75 -37.40
N VAL A 324 -18.29 149.95 -36.21
CA VAL A 324 -19.01 151.20 -35.87
C VAL A 324 -18.09 152.42 -35.94
N VAL A 325 -16.83 152.28 -35.52
CA VAL A 325 -15.83 153.38 -35.59
C VAL A 325 -15.39 153.62 -37.04
N ALA A 326 -15.27 152.58 -37.87
CA ALA A 326 -14.92 152.70 -39.29
C ALA A 326 -16.02 153.44 -40.10
N ASP A 327 -17.29 153.20 -39.79
CA ASP A 327 -18.42 153.97 -40.37
C ASP A 327 -18.37 155.45 -39.98
N LEU A 328 -17.93 155.75 -38.75
CA LEU A 328 -17.74 157.13 -38.30
C LEU A 328 -16.61 157.84 -39.08
N ILE A 329 -15.49 157.15 -39.30
CA ILE A 329 -14.36 157.67 -40.09
C ILE A 329 -14.76 157.91 -41.55
N THR A 330 -15.58 157.02 -42.12
CA THR A 330 -16.13 157.17 -43.48
C THR A 330 -16.97 158.44 -43.59
N ASN A 331 -17.84 158.71 -42.63
CA ASN A 331 -18.63 159.96 -42.58
C ASN A 331 -17.75 161.22 -42.45
N ILE A 332 -16.67 161.16 -41.66
CA ILE A 332 -15.72 162.29 -41.50
C ILE A 332 -14.94 162.54 -42.81
N ALA A 333 -14.53 161.48 -43.51
CA ALA A 333 -13.85 161.59 -44.80
C ALA A 333 -14.74 162.24 -45.87
N GLU A 334 -16.03 161.91 -45.89
CA GLU A 334 -17.02 162.48 -46.82
C GLU A 334 -17.31 163.96 -46.53
N GLN A 335 -17.41 164.34 -45.25
CA GLN A 335 -17.49 165.75 -44.82
C GLN A 335 -16.23 166.55 -45.19
N THR A 336 -15.05 165.95 -45.05
CA THR A 336 -13.78 166.62 -45.37
C THR A 336 -13.63 166.83 -46.88
N ASN A 337 -14.08 165.86 -47.68
CA ASN A 337 -14.12 165.97 -49.15
C ASN A 337 -15.10 167.08 -49.62
N LEU A 338 -16.25 167.20 -48.96
CA LEU A 338 -17.23 168.28 -49.24
C LEU A 338 -16.71 169.68 -48.86
N LEU A 339 -15.94 169.80 -47.78
CA LEU A 339 -15.28 171.05 -47.37
C LEU A 339 -14.19 171.49 -48.36
N ALA A 340 -13.45 170.53 -48.93
CA ALA A 340 -12.41 170.81 -49.91
C ALA A 340 -12.96 171.29 -51.26
N LEU A 341 -14.14 170.81 -51.68
CA LEU A 341 -14.76 171.16 -52.96
C LEU A 341 -15.35 172.59 -52.97
N ASN A 342 -15.80 173.10 -51.83
CA ASN A 342 -16.34 174.46 -51.72
C ASN A 342 -15.25 175.55 -51.61
N ALA A 343 -13.99 175.15 -51.45
CA ALA A 343 -12.85 176.05 -51.31
C ALA A 343 -12.03 176.23 -52.61
N ALA A 344 -12.43 175.57 -53.71
CA ALA A 344 -11.77 175.58 -55.02
C ALA A 344 -12.68 176.18 -56.10
#